data_AF-A0A0F9LI38-F1
#
_entry.id   AF-A0A0F9LI38-F1
#
_cell.length_a   1.000
_cell.length_b   1.000
_cell.length_c   1.000
_cell.angle_alpha   90.00
_cell.angle_beta   90.00
_cell.angle_gamma   90.00
#
_symmetry.space_group_name_H-M   'P 1'
#
loop_
_entity.id
_entity.type
_entity.pdbx_description
1 polymer ?
#
loop_
_entity_poly.entity_id
_entity_poly.type
_entity_poly.pdbx_seq_one_letter_code
_entity_poly.pdbx_strand_id
1 'polypeptide(L)'
;MKYLKNYLCFCKKLHNLNIPKLKFKALNERYNDLYKKIYNIDENDINKASFIVFLTSFIITILLSIFFIRFNILIISLFSTILSLILSYRFNLILYNAIIKKESLINAMLYLIKIDFSLIQKTLKENSDYSLNFIKLIKDYNLPISYEFKLILKKIHEGAMPENELIKVLTPSKDFDKYLKDLLVNNFNYNPSFNDYSENDLEKKFKIYLRELQSRISILFFIGFFFPLGICFLILFQLIKLIFLLFFIPLFFLLLNILFRKFVKKNTYMIGVLDDHSKLERRKFNEFLQFLKSFANNLKRNVSPEQAFLKSYTQNKNQLVLLSQPIKSQLSRLLNFNCSFNEMVQFLKLELKSIRYIVILNVIEKFIAENAYYSSEKIFDILTIISKHQNLENKLEIIIKGEKFKVFFFIFLLPILIGAISGMFPFFVLITENIDINNNTILSEMNKLVSIDYLIIIFFVLLSSVIITSNYFLNIINHQNKPLIIFILILVFFLAFLTSFMNIMSFI
;
A
#
# COMPACT_ATOMS: atom_id res chain seq x y z
N MET A 1 -11.12 -15.18 6.12
CA MET A 1 -12.21 -15.83 5.35
C MET A 1 -13.58 -15.73 6.02
N LYS A 2 -13.72 -15.90 7.35
CA LYS A 2 -15.02 -15.86 8.07
C LYS A 2 -15.86 -14.60 7.80
N TYR A 3 -15.25 -13.41 7.82
CA TYR A 3 -15.93 -12.13 7.51
C TYR A 3 -16.54 -12.07 6.10
N LEU A 4 -15.80 -12.54 5.09
CA LEU A 4 -16.30 -12.53 3.71
C LEU A 4 -17.49 -13.47 3.55
N LYS A 5 -17.46 -14.64 4.21
CA LYS A 5 -18.57 -15.60 4.18
C LYS A 5 -19.86 -15.01 4.76
N ASN A 6 -19.75 -14.31 5.91
CA ASN A 6 -20.89 -13.64 6.53
C ASN A 6 -21.44 -12.51 5.66
N TYR A 7 -20.56 -11.71 5.05
CA TYR A 7 -20.92 -10.67 4.09
C TYR A 7 -21.70 -11.23 2.90
N LEU A 8 -21.20 -12.31 2.29
CA LEU A 8 -21.84 -12.96 1.14
C LEU A 8 -23.21 -13.52 1.52
N CYS A 9 -23.32 -14.16 2.69
CA CYS A 9 -24.59 -14.68 3.20
C CYS A 9 -25.61 -13.54 3.40
N PHE A 10 -25.19 -12.42 3.97
CA PHE A 10 -26.04 -11.24 4.14
C PHE A 10 -26.57 -10.71 2.81
N CYS A 11 -25.70 -10.57 1.80
CA CYS A 11 -26.11 -10.09 0.48
C CYS A 11 -27.08 -11.07 -0.21
N LYS A 12 -26.81 -12.38 -0.16
CA LYS A 12 -27.67 -13.41 -0.78
C LYS A 12 -29.09 -13.47 -0.22
N LYS A 13 -29.25 -13.19 1.09
CA LYS A 13 -30.59 -13.13 1.71
C LYS A 13 -31.50 -12.05 1.08
N LEU A 14 -30.92 -11.06 0.41
CA LEU A 14 -31.64 -9.93 -0.17
C LEU A 14 -31.96 -10.11 -1.65
N HIS A 15 -31.56 -11.24 -2.27
CA HIS A 15 -31.71 -11.47 -3.69
C HIS A 15 -33.16 -11.32 -4.16
N ASN A 16 -34.09 -11.98 -3.45
CA ASN A 16 -35.52 -12.02 -3.79
C ASN A 16 -36.33 -10.84 -3.25
N LEU A 17 -35.74 -9.94 -2.46
CA LEU A 17 -36.47 -8.84 -1.83
C LEU A 17 -36.51 -7.61 -2.75
N ASN A 18 -37.69 -7.03 -2.95
CA ASN A 18 -37.89 -5.78 -3.70
C ASN A 18 -37.63 -4.56 -2.80
N ILE A 19 -36.35 -4.31 -2.51
CA ILE A 19 -35.86 -3.20 -1.68
C ILE A 19 -35.17 -2.15 -2.57
N PRO A 20 -35.21 -0.85 -2.22
CA PRO A 20 -34.42 0.17 -2.90
C PRO A 20 -32.94 -0.18 -2.98
N LYS A 21 -32.29 0.29 -4.03
CA LYS A 21 -30.88 0.03 -4.32
C LYS A 21 -30.09 1.32 -4.16
N LEU A 22 -28.98 1.26 -3.44
CA LEU A 22 -28.06 2.38 -3.33
C LEU A 22 -26.79 2.06 -4.12
N LYS A 23 -26.68 2.68 -5.30
CA LYS A 23 -25.59 2.44 -6.25
C LYS A 23 -24.50 3.48 -6.06
N PHE A 24 -23.32 3.03 -5.65
CA PHE A 24 -22.15 3.92 -5.53
C PHE A 24 -21.22 3.89 -6.73
N LYS A 25 -21.12 2.75 -7.41
CA LYS A 25 -20.20 2.55 -8.52
C LYS A 25 -20.83 1.62 -9.54
N ALA A 26 -20.80 2.02 -10.81
CA ALA A 26 -21.12 1.11 -11.90
C ALA A 26 -19.95 0.13 -12.08
N LEU A 27 -20.23 -1.15 -11.97
CA LEU A 27 -19.26 -2.19 -12.29
C LEU A 27 -19.21 -2.39 -13.81
N ASN A 28 -18.00 -2.56 -14.34
CA ASN A 28 -17.83 -2.99 -15.74
C ASN A 28 -18.34 -4.44 -15.87
N GLU A 29 -18.82 -4.83 -17.05
CA GLU A 29 -19.37 -6.17 -17.34
C GLU A 29 -18.50 -7.31 -16.80
N ARG A 30 -17.18 -7.24 -17.03
CA ARG A 30 -16.21 -8.22 -16.50
C ARG A 30 -16.28 -8.39 -14.98
N TYR A 31 -16.43 -7.32 -14.20
CA TYR A 31 -16.53 -7.44 -12.74
C TYR A 31 -17.87 -8.04 -12.33
N ASN A 32 -18.94 -7.80 -13.08
CA ASN A 32 -20.23 -8.45 -12.87
C ASN A 32 -20.14 -9.96 -13.12
N ASP A 33 -19.44 -10.37 -14.19
CA ASP A 33 -19.20 -11.78 -14.46
C ASP A 33 -18.33 -12.43 -13.37
N LEU A 34 -17.31 -11.72 -12.88
CA LEU A 34 -16.47 -12.21 -11.78
C LEU A 34 -17.25 -12.32 -10.46
N TYR A 35 -18.18 -11.40 -10.18
CA TYR A 35 -19.04 -11.48 -8.99
C TYR A 35 -19.92 -12.72 -9.05
N LYS A 36 -20.57 -12.96 -10.18
CA LYS A 36 -21.38 -14.16 -10.43
C LYS A 36 -20.54 -15.43 -10.35
N LYS A 37 -19.42 -15.50 -11.06
CA LYS A 37 -18.60 -16.72 -11.17
C LYS A 37 -17.91 -17.08 -9.84
N ILE A 38 -17.32 -16.11 -9.15
CA ILE A 38 -16.50 -16.37 -7.95
C ILE A 38 -17.36 -16.45 -6.68
N TYR A 39 -18.41 -15.62 -6.59
CA TYR A 39 -19.17 -15.44 -5.36
C TYR A 39 -20.64 -15.85 -5.47
N ASN A 40 -21.14 -16.06 -6.70
CA ASN A 40 -22.54 -16.34 -7.00
C ASN A 40 -23.46 -15.28 -6.38
N ILE A 41 -23.14 -14.01 -6.69
CA ILE A 41 -23.86 -12.80 -6.24
C ILE A 41 -23.93 -11.80 -7.39
N ASP A 42 -25.05 -11.10 -7.51
CA ASP A 42 -25.23 -10.01 -8.47
C ASP A 42 -24.88 -8.64 -7.86
N GLU A 43 -24.49 -7.68 -8.71
CA GLU A 43 -24.29 -6.28 -8.30
C GLU A 43 -25.53 -5.71 -7.59
N ASN A 44 -26.72 -6.12 -8.04
CA ASN A 44 -27.99 -5.72 -7.46
C ASN A 44 -28.12 -6.10 -5.98
N ASP A 45 -27.66 -7.28 -5.58
CA ASP A 45 -27.77 -7.77 -4.20
C ASP A 45 -26.90 -6.93 -3.26
N ILE A 46 -25.73 -6.53 -3.73
CA ILE A 46 -24.79 -5.69 -2.99
C ILE A 46 -25.35 -4.27 -2.84
N ASN A 47 -25.98 -3.73 -3.89
CA ASN A 47 -26.60 -2.40 -3.83
C ASN A 47 -27.83 -2.38 -2.91
N LYS A 48 -28.62 -3.46 -2.86
CA LYS A 48 -29.69 -3.64 -1.85
C LYS A 48 -29.12 -3.73 -0.44
N ALA A 49 -28.08 -4.55 -0.24
CA ALA A 49 -27.40 -4.67 1.05
C ALA A 49 -26.82 -3.34 1.54
N SER A 50 -26.23 -2.57 0.62
CA SER A 50 -25.67 -1.24 0.89
C SER A 50 -26.75 -0.27 1.35
N PHE A 51 -27.94 -0.30 0.75
CA PHE A 51 -29.08 0.51 1.19
C PHE A 51 -29.52 0.16 2.63
N ILE A 52 -29.59 -1.11 2.99
CA ILE A 52 -29.93 -1.53 4.36
C ILE A 52 -28.87 -1.08 5.37
N VAL A 53 -27.59 -1.20 5.03
CA VAL A 53 -26.49 -0.70 5.88
C VAL A 53 -26.57 0.81 6.03
N PHE A 54 -26.92 1.55 4.98
CA PHE A 54 -27.16 2.99 5.05
C PHE A 54 -28.30 3.31 6.02
N LEU A 55 -29.46 2.67 5.87
CA LEU A 55 -30.65 2.96 6.67
C LEU A 55 -30.44 2.61 8.15
N THR A 56 -29.85 1.45 8.44
CA THR A 56 -29.56 1.02 9.82
C THR A 56 -28.52 1.93 10.49
N SER A 57 -27.43 2.28 9.81
CA SER A 57 -26.42 3.20 10.35
C SER A 57 -26.95 4.62 10.53
N PHE A 58 -27.81 5.09 9.62
CA PHE A 58 -28.46 6.40 9.74
C PHE A 58 -29.34 6.47 11.00
N ILE A 59 -30.21 5.47 11.23
CA ILE A 59 -31.08 5.43 12.41
C ILE A 59 -30.26 5.37 13.71
N ILE A 60 -29.26 4.49 13.76
CA ILE A 60 -28.41 4.33 14.96
C ILE A 60 -27.67 5.64 15.27
N THR A 61 -27.10 6.29 14.25
CA THR A 61 -26.33 7.52 14.46
C THR A 61 -27.21 8.69 14.89
N ILE A 62 -28.45 8.78 14.38
CA ILE A 62 -29.43 9.77 14.84
C ILE A 62 -29.81 9.51 16.30
N LEU A 63 -30.15 8.27 16.67
CA LEU A 63 -30.54 7.94 18.04
C LEU A 63 -29.43 8.25 19.04
N LEU A 64 -28.19 7.90 18.71
CA LEU A 64 -27.02 8.23 19.53
C LEU A 64 -26.81 9.75 19.63
N SER A 65 -26.83 10.46 18.50
CA SER A 65 -26.53 11.90 18.49
C SER A 65 -27.60 12.75 19.18
N ILE A 66 -28.89 12.39 19.09
CA ILE A 66 -29.96 13.03 19.85
C ILE A 66 -29.74 12.86 21.36
N PHE A 67 -29.26 11.69 21.80
CA PHE A 67 -29.02 11.43 23.22
C PHE A 67 -27.78 12.16 23.76
N PHE A 68 -26.72 12.25 22.96
CA PHE A 68 -25.44 12.81 23.41
C PHE A 68 -25.28 14.31 23.17
N ILE A 69 -26.04 14.92 22.25
CA ILE A 69 -25.74 16.27 21.77
C ILE A 69 -26.99 17.13 21.62
N ARG A 70 -27.03 18.30 22.28
CA ARG A 70 -28.06 19.34 22.09
C ARG A 70 -27.81 20.17 20.82
N PHE A 71 -27.58 19.54 19.68
CA PHE A 71 -27.47 20.24 18.40
C PHE A 71 -28.84 20.38 17.71
N ASN A 72 -28.88 21.30 16.74
CA ASN A 72 -30.00 21.40 15.81
C ASN A 72 -30.17 20.06 15.07
N ILE A 73 -31.41 19.55 15.02
CA ILE A 73 -31.80 18.32 14.31
C ILE A 73 -31.31 18.32 12.86
N LEU A 74 -31.28 19.48 12.19
CA LEU A 74 -30.76 19.61 10.83
C LEU A 74 -29.27 19.23 10.74
N ILE A 75 -28.44 19.72 11.67
CA ILE A 75 -27.00 19.41 11.71
C ILE A 75 -26.78 17.94 12.04
N ILE A 76 -27.56 17.41 12.98
CA ILE A 76 -27.54 15.99 13.34
C ILE A 76 -27.89 15.12 12.12
N SER A 77 -28.96 15.46 11.40
CA SER A 77 -29.39 14.72 10.22
C SER A 77 -28.32 14.74 9.11
N LEU A 78 -27.70 15.89 8.85
CA LEU A 78 -26.61 16.04 7.88
C LEU A 78 -25.39 15.20 8.28
N PHE A 79 -24.96 15.27 9.54
CA PHE A 79 -23.83 14.47 10.01
C PHE A 79 -24.12 12.96 9.90
N SER A 80 -25.31 12.53 10.32
CA SER A 80 -25.75 11.14 10.24
C SER A 80 -25.84 10.63 8.81
N THR A 81 -26.36 11.42 7.86
CA THR A 81 -26.39 11.04 6.44
C THR A 81 -24.99 10.87 5.86
N ILE A 82 -24.05 11.78 6.16
CA ILE A 82 -22.67 11.68 5.67
C ILE A 82 -22.00 10.42 6.24
N LEU A 83 -22.16 10.16 7.54
CA LEU A 83 -21.53 9.00 8.18
C LEU A 83 -22.10 7.68 7.66
N SER A 84 -23.43 7.58 7.49
CA SER A 84 -24.08 6.39 6.94
C SER A 84 -23.71 6.16 5.47
N LEU A 85 -23.58 7.22 4.67
CA LEU A 85 -23.06 7.14 3.30
C LEU A 85 -21.62 6.61 3.27
N ILE A 86 -20.74 7.05 4.18
CA ILE A 86 -19.36 6.56 4.25
C ILE A 86 -19.32 5.06 4.63
N LEU A 87 -20.16 4.63 5.57
CA LEU A 87 -20.23 3.23 6.00
C LEU A 87 -20.77 2.32 4.89
N SER A 88 -21.88 2.70 4.28
CA SER A 88 -22.47 2.01 3.13
C SER A 88 -21.50 2.00 1.94
N TYR A 89 -20.83 3.14 1.74
CA TYR A 89 -19.53 3.35 1.11
C TYR A 89 -18.61 2.14 1.10
N ARG A 90 -18.02 1.97 2.27
CA ARG A 90 -17.00 0.96 2.55
C ARG A 90 -17.55 -0.45 2.39
N PHE A 91 -18.82 -0.68 2.76
CA PHE A 91 -19.48 -1.97 2.63
C PHE A 91 -19.60 -2.41 1.16
N ASN A 92 -20.03 -1.51 0.27
CA ASN A 92 -20.19 -1.79 -1.16
C ASN A 92 -18.85 -2.19 -1.82
N LEU A 93 -17.75 -1.55 -1.41
CA LEU A 93 -16.42 -1.77 -1.98
C LEU A 93 -15.70 -3.06 -1.53
N ILE A 94 -16.24 -3.83 -0.59
CA ILE A 94 -15.55 -5.00 -0.01
C ILE A 94 -15.19 -6.02 -1.09
N LEU A 95 -16.15 -6.43 -1.93
CA LEU A 95 -15.89 -7.41 -3.00
C LEU A 95 -15.00 -6.86 -4.09
N TYR A 96 -15.21 -5.61 -4.49
CA TYR A 96 -14.39 -4.95 -5.49
C TYR A 96 -12.91 -4.93 -5.07
N ASN A 97 -12.63 -4.53 -3.84
CA ASN A 97 -11.28 -4.52 -3.28
C ASN A 97 -10.70 -5.93 -3.13
N ALA A 98 -11.53 -6.94 -2.82
CA ALA A 98 -11.09 -8.33 -2.76
C ALA A 98 -10.64 -8.86 -4.13
N ILE A 99 -11.36 -8.50 -5.22
CA ILE A 99 -10.97 -8.87 -6.58
C ILE A 99 -9.70 -8.14 -7.01
N ILE A 100 -9.60 -6.82 -6.78
CA ILE A 100 -8.38 -6.06 -7.09
C ILE A 100 -7.16 -6.67 -6.40
N LYS A 101 -7.30 -7.08 -5.13
CA LYS A 101 -6.19 -7.71 -4.41
C LYS A 101 -5.75 -9.01 -5.10
N LYS A 102 -6.70 -9.85 -5.54
CA LYS A 102 -6.39 -11.06 -6.31
C LYS A 102 -5.75 -10.73 -7.66
N GLU A 103 -6.29 -9.77 -8.41
CA GLU A 103 -5.73 -9.27 -9.68
C GLU A 103 -4.27 -8.85 -9.51
N SER A 104 -3.96 -8.06 -8.48
CA SER A 104 -2.59 -7.61 -8.23
C SER A 104 -1.60 -8.73 -7.94
N LEU A 105 -2.03 -9.80 -7.26
CA LEU A 105 -1.18 -10.96 -6.98
C LEU A 105 -0.92 -11.77 -8.25
N ILE A 106 -1.95 -11.98 -9.07
CA ILE A 106 -1.83 -12.73 -10.33
C ILE A 106 -0.93 -11.97 -11.31
N ASN A 107 -1.16 -10.67 -11.50
CA ASN A 107 -0.34 -9.86 -12.40
C ASN A 107 1.13 -9.83 -11.98
N ALA A 108 1.42 -9.80 -10.68
CA ALA A 108 2.80 -9.80 -10.22
C ALA A 108 3.52 -11.12 -10.48
N MET A 109 2.80 -12.24 -10.34
CA MET A 109 3.35 -13.59 -10.60
C MET A 109 3.34 -13.96 -12.08
N LEU A 110 2.59 -13.24 -12.92
CA LEU A 110 2.46 -13.51 -14.36
C LEU A 110 3.82 -13.57 -15.06
N TYR A 111 4.75 -12.68 -14.72
CA TYR A 111 6.09 -12.71 -15.32
C TYR A 111 6.85 -14.01 -15.01
N LEU A 112 6.77 -14.49 -13.77
CA LEU A 112 7.40 -15.73 -13.35
C LEU A 112 6.74 -16.93 -14.03
N ILE A 113 5.40 -16.94 -14.13
CA ILE A 113 4.65 -17.97 -14.86
C ILE A 113 5.09 -18.04 -16.32
N LYS A 114 5.23 -16.89 -17.01
CA LYS A 114 5.65 -16.86 -18.42
C LYS A 114 7.06 -17.44 -18.60
N ILE A 115 7.99 -17.07 -17.72
CA ILE A 115 9.37 -17.57 -17.76
C ILE A 115 9.40 -19.07 -17.49
N ASP A 116 8.69 -19.54 -16.47
CA ASP A 116 8.62 -20.95 -16.09
C ASP A 116 8.02 -21.81 -17.21
N PHE A 117 6.89 -21.37 -17.76
CA PHE A 117 6.27 -22.09 -18.87
C PHE A 117 7.16 -22.13 -20.11
N SER A 118 7.89 -21.04 -20.41
CA SER A 118 8.86 -21.03 -21.50
C SER A 118 10.07 -21.94 -21.29
N LEU A 119 10.41 -22.25 -20.03
CA LEU A 119 11.43 -23.25 -19.71
C LEU A 119 10.88 -24.65 -20.00
N ILE A 120 9.68 -24.95 -19.52
CA ILE A 120 8.98 -26.22 -19.78
C ILE A 120 8.83 -26.47 -21.29
N GLN A 121 8.47 -25.45 -22.07
CA GLN A 121 8.37 -25.56 -23.53
C GLN A 121 9.71 -25.96 -24.19
N LYS A 122 10.84 -25.44 -23.70
CA LYS A 122 12.18 -25.76 -24.22
C LYS A 122 12.69 -27.13 -23.76
N THR A 123 12.27 -27.63 -22.60
CA THR A 123 12.79 -28.89 -22.02
C THR A 123 12.01 -30.11 -22.49
N LEU A 124 10.72 -29.98 -22.77
CA LEU A 124 9.89 -31.08 -23.19
C LEU A 124 10.08 -31.45 -24.67
N LYS A 125 9.84 -32.74 -24.99
CA LYS A 125 9.89 -33.27 -26.36
C LYS A 125 8.72 -32.74 -27.20
N GLU A 126 8.91 -32.74 -28.53
CA GLU A 126 7.96 -32.20 -29.53
C GLU A 126 6.51 -32.74 -29.43
N ASN A 127 6.30 -33.91 -28.82
CA ASN A 127 4.97 -34.55 -28.65
C ASN A 127 4.38 -34.43 -27.24
N SER A 128 4.91 -33.53 -26.41
CA SER A 128 4.39 -33.34 -25.05
C SER A 128 3.12 -32.51 -25.04
N ASP A 129 2.19 -32.85 -24.14
CA ASP A 129 0.96 -32.07 -23.95
C ASP A 129 1.25 -30.79 -23.14
N TYR A 130 1.60 -29.73 -23.87
CA TYR A 130 1.88 -28.41 -23.30
C TYR A 130 0.68 -27.82 -22.54
N SER A 131 -0.54 -28.13 -22.96
CA SER A 131 -1.76 -27.64 -22.32
C SER A 131 -1.89 -28.22 -20.91
N LEU A 132 -1.69 -29.53 -20.76
CA LEU A 132 -1.73 -30.22 -19.47
C LEU A 132 -0.62 -29.74 -18.53
N ASN A 133 0.58 -29.52 -19.07
CA ASN A 133 1.72 -29.03 -18.30
C ASN A 133 1.53 -27.59 -17.84
N PHE A 134 0.93 -26.73 -18.66
CA PHE A 134 0.51 -25.39 -18.25
C PHE A 134 -0.47 -25.44 -17.08
N ILE A 135 -1.47 -26.32 -17.16
CA ILE A 135 -2.49 -26.46 -16.11
C ILE A 135 -1.85 -26.95 -14.79
N LYS A 136 -0.96 -27.93 -14.86
CA LYS A 136 -0.18 -28.41 -13.70
C LYS A 136 0.67 -27.28 -13.10
N LEU A 137 1.35 -26.50 -13.93
CA LEU A 137 2.13 -25.35 -13.49
C LEU A 137 1.27 -24.39 -12.65
N ILE A 138 0.14 -23.92 -13.18
CA ILE A 138 -0.71 -22.95 -12.48
C ILE A 138 -1.28 -23.53 -11.18
N LYS A 139 -1.57 -24.83 -11.14
CA LYS A 139 -1.98 -25.55 -9.92
C LYS A 139 -0.94 -25.42 -8.80
N ASP A 140 0.35 -25.50 -9.14
CA ASP A 140 1.46 -25.57 -8.18
C ASP A 140 2.00 -24.19 -7.74
N TYR A 141 1.59 -23.09 -8.38
CA TYR A 141 1.95 -21.73 -7.99
C TYR A 141 1.20 -21.19 -6.75
N ASN A 142 0.22 -21.93 -6.21
CA ASN A 142 -0.60 -21.52 -5.05
C ASN A 142 -1.21 -20.11 -5.17
N LEU A 143 -1.70 -19.78 -6.36
CA LEU A 143 -2.37 -18.51 -6.69
C LEU A 143 -3.86 -18.56 -6.34
N PRO A 144 -4.54 -17.40 -6.28
CA PRO A 144 -5.99 -17.35 -6.13
C PRO A 144 -6.76 -18.14 -7.20
N ILE A 145 -6.16 -18.36 -8.38
CA ILE A 145 -6.71 -19.13 -9.49
C ILE A 145 -6.36 -20.63 -9.42
N SER A 146 -5.41 -21.06 -8.60
CA SER A 146 -4.94 -22.45 -8.58
C SER A 146 -6.04 -23.46 -8.22
N TYR A 147 -7.06 -23.05 -7.43
CA TYR A 147 -8.21 -23.92 -7.14
C TYR A 147 -9.06 -24.20 -8.39
N GLU A 148 -9.27 -23.21 -9.26
CA GLU A 148 -9.98 -23.42 -10.53
C GLU A 148 -9.21 -24.40 -11.41
N PHE A 149 -7.88 -24.28 -11.48
CA PHE A 149 -7.03 -25.19 -12.23
C PHE A 149 -6.99 -26.61 -11.65
N LYS A 150 -7.17 -26.79 -10.33
CA LYS A 150 -7.40 -28.12 -9.72
C LYS A 150 -8.69 -28.75 -10.20
N LEU A 151 -9.77 -27.96 -10.32
CA LEU A 151 -11.06 -28.45 -10.84
C LEU A 151 -10.96 -28.79 -12.33
N ILE A 152 -10.24 -27.99 -13.12
CA ILE A 152 -9.99 -28.27 -14.53
C ILE A 152 -9.24 -29.59 -14.69
N LEU A 153 -8.18 -29.84 -13.91
CA LEU A 153 -7.48 -31.13 -13.93
C LEU A 153 -8.41 -32.30 -13.60
N LYS A 154 -9.31 -32.13 -12.62
CA LYS A 154 -10.29 -33.17 -12.28
C LYS A 154 -11.19 -33.50 -13.48
N LYS A 155 -11.71 -32.48 -14.17
CA LYS A 155 -12.55 -32.69 -15.37
C LYS A 155 -11.77 -33.30 -16.53
N ILE A 156 -10.51 -32.95 -16.69
CA ILE A 156 -9.63 -33.57 -17.71
C ILE A 156 -9.44 -35.05 -17.39
N HIS A 157 -9.24 -35.41 -16.12
CA HIS A 157 -9.23 -36.81 -15.69
C HIS A 157 -10.57 -37.53 -15.92
N GLU A 158 -11.69 -36.81 -15.93
CA GLU A 158 -13.03 -37.31 -16.28
C GLU A 158 -13.27 -37.38 -17.80
N GLY A 159 -12.29 -37.02 -18.64
CA GLY A 159 -12.34 -37.13 -20.10
C GLY A 159 -12.58 -35.81 -20.86
N ALA A 160 -12.58 -34.66 -20.18
CA ALA A 160 -12.69 -33.36 -20.84
C ALA A 160 -11.39 -32.95 -21.55
N MET A 161 -11.49 -32.34 -22.72
CA MET A 161 -10.34 -31.78 -23.43
C MET A 161 -9.77 -30.54 -22.70
N PRO A 162 -8.45 -30.45 -22.46
CA PRO A 162 -7.84 -29.34 -21.72
C PRO A 162 -8.13 -27.96 -22.31
N GLU A 163 -8.04 -27.81 -23.63
CA GLU A 163 -8.23 -26.55 -24.35
C GLU A 163 -9.65 -26.01 -24.17
N ASN A 164 -10.64 -26.91 -24.26
CA ASN A 164 -12.05 -26.56 -24.08
C ASN A 164 -12.37 -26.05 -22.67
N GLU A 165 -11.70 -26.58 -21.65
CA GLU A 165 -11.85 -26.08 -20.28
C GLU A 165 -11.07 -24.78 -20.05
N LEU A 166 -9.91 -24.62 -20.67
CA LEU A 166 -9.10 -23.39 -20.59
C LEU A 166 -9.78 -22.19 -21.27
N ILE A 167 -10.48 -22.37 -22.38
CA ILE A 167 -11.24 -21.30 -23.05
C ILE A 167 -12.32 -20.69 -22.14
N LYS A 168 -12.90 -21.49 -21.24
CA LYS A 168 -13.94 -21.06 -20.29
C LYS A 168 -13.36 -20.32 -19.07
N VAL A 169 -12.04 -20.26 -18.93
CA VAL A 169 -11.39 -19.60 -17.81
C VAL A 169 -11.55 -18.09 -17.93
N LEU A 170 -12.02 -17.49 -16.85
CA LEU A 170 -12.13 -16.05 -16.67
C LEU A 170 -11.51 -15.78 -15.31
N THR A 171 -10.36 -15.10 -15.30
CA THR A 171 -9.64 -14.80 -14.07
C THR A 171 -9.83 -13.35 -13.64
N PRO A 172 -9.46 -12.97 -12.40
CA PRO A 172 -9.41 -11.58 -12.01
C PRO A 172 -8.45 -10.71 -12.86
N SER A 173 -7.45 -11.31 -13.53
CA SER A 173 -6.38 -10.61 -14.26
C SER A 173 -6.65 -10.54 -15.77
N LYS A 174 -6.75 -9.33 -16.31
CA LYS A 174 -6.88 -9.12 -17.77
C LYS A 174 -5.63 -9.59 -18.52
N ASP A 175 -4.46 -9.31 -17.97
CA ASP A 175 -3.17 -9.67 -18.58
C ASP A 175 -2.96 -11.20 -18.60
N PHE A 176 -3.42 -11.90 -17.55
CA PHE A 176 -3.38 -13.37 -17.52
C PHE A 176 -4.35 -13.96 -18.53
N ASP A 177 -5.59 -13.48 -18.61
CA ASP A 177 -6.56 -13.98 -19.59
C ASP A 177 -6.08 -13.74 -21.03
N LYS A 178 -5.48 -12.56 -21.29
CA LYS A 178 -4.87 -12.26 -22.60
C LYS A 178 -3.75 -13.25 -22.90
N TYR A 179 -2.84 -13.46 -21.95
CA TYR A 179 -1.76 -14.42 -22.11
C TYR A 179 -2.27 -15.84 -22.36
N LEU A 180 -3.28 -16.30 -21.62
CA LEU A 180 -3.90 -17.61 -21.83
C LEU A 180 -4.53 -17.72 -23.21
N LYS A 181 -5.23 -16.68 -23.67
CA LYS A 181 -5.81 -16.64 -25.02
C LYS A 181 -4.73 -16.70 -26.10
N ASP A 182 -3.64 -15.96 -25.94
CA ASP A 182 -2.52 -15.97 -26.87
C ASP A 182 -1.84 -17.35 -26.90
N LEU A 183 -1.73 -18.05 -25.78
CA LEU A 183 -1.26 -19.45 -25.73
C LEU A 183 -2.19 -20.39 -26.50
N LEU A 184 -3.51 -20.29 -26.26
CA LEU A 184 -4.51 -21.14 -26.91
C LEU A 184 -4.55 -20.94 -28.42
N VAL A 185 -4.49 -19.68 -28.90
CA VAL A 185 -4.48 -19.37 -30.34
C VAL A 185 -3.24 -19.94 -31.04
N ASN A 186 -2.11 -19.98 -30.33
CA ASN A 186 -0.85 -20.48 -30.86
C ASN A 186 -0.63 -21.98 -30.55
N ASN A 187 -1.66 -22.73 -30.13
CA ASN A 187 -1.56 -24.14 -29.74
C ASN A 187 -0.42 -24.41 -28.75
N PHE A 188 -0.18 -23.49 -27.80
CA PHE A 188 0.93 -23.53 -26.85
C PHE A 188 2.34 -23.60 -27.46
N ASN A 189 2.50 -23.38 -28.77
CA ASN A 189 3.81 -23.24 -29.44
C ASN A 189 4.37 -21.80 -29.39
N TYR A 190 3.79 -20.97 -28.53
CA TYR A 190 4.22 -19.59 -28.38
C TYR A 190 5.51 -19.51 -27.57
N ASN A 191 6.63 -19.17 -28.23
CA ASN A 191 7.88 -18.75 -27.61
C ASN A 191 7.95 -17.22 -27.61
N PRO A 192 7.47 -16.53 -26.56
CA PRO A 192 7.66 -15.09 -26.49
C PRO A 192 9.16 -14.79 -26.44
N SER A 193 9.64 -13.96 -27.37
CA SER A 193 10.94 -13.33 -27.19
C SER A 193 10.84 -12.36 -26.01
N PHE A 194 11.95 -12.10 -25.30
CA PHE A 194 11.91 -11.22 -24.13
C PHE A 194 11.42 -9.79 -24.47
N ASN A 195 11.60 -9.35 -25.71
CA ASN A 195 11.09 -8.06 -26.21
C ASN A 195 9.55 -8.02 -26.30
N ASP A 196 8.88 -9.18 -26.30
CA ASP A 196 7.42 -9.30 -26.34
C ASP A 196 6.77 -9.26 -24.95
N TYR A 197 7.55 -9.13 -23.88
CA TYR A 197 7.02 -8.86 -22.54
C TYR A 197 6.49 -7.42 -22.44
N SER A 198 5.34 -7.19 -23.09
CA SER A 198 4.60 -5.94 -23.00
C SER A 198 4.37 -5.52 -21.56
N GLU A 199 4.41 -4.22 -21.28
CA GLU A 199 4.17 -3.68 -19.95
C GLU A 199 2.84 -4.16 -19.38
N ASN A 200 2.92 -4.86 -18.25
CA ASN A 200 1.77 -5.36 -17.49
C ASN A 200 1.00 -4.18 -16.89
N ASP A 201 -0.31 -4.33 -16.69
CA ASP A 201 -1.16 -3.29 -16.12
C ASP A 201 -0.67 -2.81 -14.74
N LEU A 202 0.01 -3.66 -13.97
CA LEU A 202 0.65 -3.26 -12.71
C LEU A 202 1.76 -2.21 -12.93
N GLU A 203 2.64 -2.42 -13.91
CA GLU A 203 3.73 -1.48 -14.20
C GLU A 203 3.16 -0.15 -14.70
N LYS A 204 2.14 -0.19 -15.57
CA LYS A 204 1.43 1.02 -16.04
C LYS A 204 0.80 1.78 -14.88
N LYS A 205 0.07 1.09 -14.00
CA LYS A 205 -0.54 1.66 -12.78
C LYS A 205 0.53 2.23 -11.84
N PHE A 206 1.74 1.68 -11.81
CA PHE A 206 2.85 2.21 -11.02
C PHE A 206 3.48 3.44 -11.66
N LYS A 207 3.69 3.46 -12.98
CA LYS A 207 4.19 4.65 -13.70
C LYS A 207 3.23 5.84 -13.61
N ILE A 208 1.92 5.60 -13.74
CA ILE A 208 0.90 6.64 -13.51
C ILE A 208 1.02 7.17 -12.08
N TYR A 209 1.15 6.27 -11.11
CA TYR A 209 1.36 6.65 -9.72
C TYR A 209 2.63 7.49 -9.53
N LEU A 210 3.76 7.15 -10.15
CA LEU A 210 4.99 7.95 -10.09
C LEU A 210 4.78 9.36 -10.64
N ARG A 211 4.08 9.50 -11.77
CA ARG A 211 3.78 10.81 -12.38
C ARG A 211 2.91 11.68 -11.47
N GLU A 212 1.96 11.07 -10.77
CA GLU A 212 1.03 11.78 -9.88
C GLU A 212 1.57 11.95 -8.45
N LEU A 213 2.66 11.28 -8.08
CA LEU A 213 3.15 11.24 -6.69
C LEU A 213 3.48 12.64 -6.17
N GLN A 214 4.10 13.48 -7.00
CA GLN A 214 4.48 14.83 -6.62
C GLN A 214 3.27 15.72 -6.33
N SER A 215 2.24 15.69 -7.19
CA SER A 215 1.02 16.48 -6.99
C SER A 215 0.24 15.98 -5.77
N ARG A 216 0.16 14.66 -5.60
CA ARG A 216 -0.45 13.99 -4.44
C ARG A 216 0.23 14.35 -3.11
N ILE A 217 1.56 14.37 -3.08
CA ILE A 217 2.35 14.83 -1.93
C ILE A 217 2.10 16.33 -1.68
N SER A 218 2.08 17.15 -2.74
CA SER A 218 1.80 18.59 -2.62
C SER A 218 0.42 18.89 -2.03
N ILE A 219 -0.62 18.13 -2.40
CA ILE A 219 -1.96 18.24 -1.80
C ILE A 219 -1.91 17.92 -0.30
N LEU A 220 -1.16 16.90 0.10
CA LEU A 220 -1.00 16.53 1.50
C LEU A 220 -0.25 17.63 2.27
N PHE A 221 0.80 18.23 1.69
CA PHE A 221 1.46 19.39 2.29
C PHE A 221 0.53 20.59 2.42
N PHE A 222 -0.24 20.89 1.38
CA PHE A 222 -1.21 21.99 1.41
C PHE A 222 -2.20 21.82 2.56
N ILE A 223 -2.85 20.66 2.65
CA ILE A 223 -3.82 20.40 3.72
C ILE A 223 -3.14 20.37 5.10
N GLY A 224 -1.96 19.75 5.21
CA GLY A 224 -1.20 19.69 6.45
C GLY A 224 -0.73 21.06 6.93
N PHE A 225 -0.41 22.00 6.04
CA PHE A 225 0.08 23.33 6.39
C PHE A 225 -1.06 24.32 6.65
N PHE A 226 -2.04 24.39 5.74
CA PHE A 226 -3.11 25.38 5.81
C PHE A 226 -4.21 25.04 6.82
N PHE A 227 -4.41 23.77 7.16
CA PHE A 227 -5.45 23.42 8.12
C PHE A 227 -5.14 23.96 9.55
N PRO A 228 -3.94 23.74 10.12
CA PRO A 228 -3.56 24.37 11.38
C PRO A 228 -3.58 25.90 11.36
N LEU A 229 -3.14 26.52 10.26
CA LEU A 229 -3.19 27.98 10.09
C LEU A 229 -4.64 28.48 10.04
N GLY A 230 -5.52 27.79 9.31
CA GLY A 230 -6.94 28.12 9.26
C GLY A 230 -7.60 28.02 10.63
N ILE A 231 -7.28 26.99 11.43
CA ILE A 231 -7.73 26.90 12.82
C ILE A 231 -7.20 28.09 13.64
N CYS A 232 -5.93 28.45 13.46
CA CYS A 232 -5.34 29.58 14.15
C CYS A 232 -6.10 30.89 13.87
N PHE A 233 -6.43 31.18 12.60
CA PHE A 233 -7.25 32.34 12.26
C PHE A 233 -8.68 32.27 12.82
N LEU A 234 -9.32 31.10 12.77
CA LEU A 234 -10.67 30.93 13.31
C LEU A 234 -10.72 31.14 14.83
N ILE A 235 -9.65 30.76 15.54
CA ILE A 235 -9.46 31.06 16.96
C ILE A 235 -9.27 32.57 17.16
N LEU A 236 -8.38 33.21 16.39
CA LEU A 236 -8.09 34.65 16.54
C LEU A 236 -9.33 35.54 16.39
N PHE A 237 -10.21 35.23 15.43
CA PHE A 237 -11.44 35.99 15.22
C PHE A 237 -12.62 35.57 16.12
N GLN A 238 -12.36 34.73 17.13
CA GLN A 238 -13.37 34.17 18.05
C GLN A 238 -14.59 33.54 17.35
N LEU A 239 -14.45 33.09 16.09
CA LEU A 239 -15.56 32.57 15.28
C LEU A 239 -16.04 31.19 15.75
N ILE A 240 -15.31 30.54 16.66
CA ILE A 240 -15.52 29.15 17.06
C ILE A 240 -15.60 29.03 18.58
N LYS A 241 -16.65 28.34 19.05
CA LYS A 241 -16.75 27.95 20.47
C LYS A 241 -15.68 26.92 20.83
N LEU A 242 -15.12 27.04 22.02
CA LEU A 242 -14.04 26.20 22.54
C LEU A 242 -14.32 24.68 22.43
N ILE A 243 -15.56 24.24 22.64
CA ILE A 243 -15.93 22.82 22.53
C ILE A 243 -15.63 22.23 21.13
N PHE A 244 -15.75 23.05 20.08
CA PHE A 244 -15.50 22.62 18.70
C PHE A 244 -14.00 22.48 18.40
N LEU A 245 -13.12 23.23 19.09
CA LEU A 245 -11.66 23.13 18.92
C LEU A 245 -11.14 21.73 19.25
N LEU A 246 -11.70 21.09 20.28
CA LEU A 246 -11.34 19.72 20.66
C LEU A 246 -11.72 18.68 19.59
N PHE A 247 -12.80 18.91 18.83
CA PHE A 247 -13.22 18.02 17.75
C PHE A 247 -12.38 18.15 16.48
N PHE A 248 -11.70 19.29 16.27
CA PHE A 248 -10.86 19.47 15.09
C PHE A 248 -9.60 18.60 15.10
N ILE A 249 -9.03 18.29 16.28
CA ILE A 249 -7.84 17.43 16.40
C ILE A 249 -8.07 16.02 15.82
N PRO A 250 -9.08 15.24 16.29
CA PRO A 250 -9.31 13.90 15.75
C PRO A 250 -9.77 13.94 14.28
N LEU A 251 -10.53 14.97 13.88
CA LEU A 251 -10.94 15.14 12.48
C LEU A 251 -9.73 15.36 11.57
N PHE A 252 -8.80 16.20 12.00
CA PHE A 252 -7.56 16.48 11.26
C PHE A 252 -6.68 15.25 11.14
N PHE A 253 -6.50 14.53 12.25
CA PHE A 253 -5.75 13.27 12.25
C PHE A 253 -6.35 12.27 11.26
N LEU A 254 -7.68 12.10 11.26
CA LEU A 254 -8.38 11.23 10.32
C LEU A 254 -8.21 11.68 8.87
N LEU A 255 -8.34 12.98 8.60
CA LEU A 255 -8.18 13.56 7.28
C LEU A 255 -6.78 13.28 6.72
N LEU A 256 -5.73 13.62 7.46
CA LEU A 256 -4.34 13.38 7.04
C LEU A 256 -4.04 11.88 6.92
N ASN A 257 -4.59 11.03 7.79
CA ASN A 257 -4.41 9.58 7.68
C ASN A 257 -5.04 9.03 6.39
N ILE A 258 -6.25 9.46 6.04
CA ILE A 258 -6.93 9.04 4.81
C ILE A 258 -6.13 9.48 3.59
N LEU A 259 -5.68 10.73 3.57
CA LEU A 259 -4.88 11.27 2.47
C LEU A 259 -3.55 10.53 2.36
N PHE A 260 -2.80 10.37 3.45
CA PHE A 260 -1.53 9.66 3.47
C PHE A 260 -1.65 8.23 2.93
N ARG A 261 -2.66 7.48 3.39
CA ARG A 261 -2.91 6.11 2.91
C ARG A 261 -3.31 6.06 1.44
N LYS A 262 -4.09 7.03 0.94
CA LYS A 262 -4.57 7.04 -0.44
C LYS A 262 -3.50 7.53 -1.42
N PHE A 263 -2.71 8.52 -1.01
CA PHE A 263 -1.82 9.29 -1.89
C PHE A 263 -0.37 8.84 -1.83
N VAL A 264 0.13 8.41 -0.67
CA VAL A 264 1.56 8.12 -0.45
C VAL A 264 1.81 6.64 -0.19
N LYS A 265 0.98 5.96 0.62
CA LYS A 265 1.19 4.56 0.96
C LYS A 265 0.47 3.63 -0.04
N LYS A 266 1.14 3.25 -1.13
CA LYS A 266 0.61 2.25 -2.07
C LYS A 266 1.28 0.89 -1.86
N ASN A 267 0.49 -0.12 -1.49
CA ASN A 267 0.94 -1.51 -1.44
C ASN A 267 0.87 -2.11 -2.85
N THR A 268 1.75 -1.68 -3.76
CA THR A 268 1.91 -2.36 -5.05
C THR A 268 2.97 -3.44 -4.93
N TYR A 269 2.55 -4.70 -5.09
CA TYR A 269 3.46 -5.83 -5.13
C TYR A 269 4.12 -5.89 -6.51
N MET A 270 5.37 -5.44 -6.61
CA MET A 270 6.25 -5.65 -7.77
C MET A 270 7.42 -6.54 -7.34
N ILE A 271 7.89 -7.42 -8.24
CA ILE A 271 8.97 -8.35 -7.93
C ILE A 271 10.24 -7.55 -7.63
N GLY A 272 10.80 -7.71 -6.43
CA GLY A 272 12.07 -7.11 -6.03
C GLY A 272 11.99 -5.73 -5.35
N VAL A 273 10.81 -5.14 -5.19
CA VAL A 273 10.64 -3.82 -4.53
C VAL A 273 10.65 -3.94 -3.01
N LEU A 274 11.31 -3.01 -2.32
CA LEU A 274 11.40 -2.98 -0.85
C LEU A 274 10.13 -2.38 -0.23
N ASP A 275 9.47 -3.12 0.66
CA ASP A 275 8.31 -2.62 1.44
C ASP A 275 8.74 -1.53 2.43
N ASP A 276 9.93 -1.69 3.02
CA ASP A 276 10.60 -0.68 3.83
C ASP A 276 11.89 -0.29 3.11
N HIS A 277 12.04 0.98 2.74
CA HIS A 277 13.22 1.54 2.07
C HIS A 277 14.51 1.51 2.93
N SER A 278 14.69 0.47 3.75
CA SER A 278 15.87 0.26 4.56
C SER A 278 17.09 0.06 3.66
N LYS A 279 18.09 0.93 3.85
CA LYS A 279 19.36 0.85 3.11
C LYS A 279 20.05 -0.51 3.29
N LEU A 280 19.88 -1.12 4.46
CA LEU A 280 20.49 -2.40 4.81
C LEU A 280 19.87 -3.56 4.02
N GLU A 281 18.53 -3.66 3.98
CA GLU A 281 17.88 -4.73 3.22
C GLU A 281 18.09 -4.56 1.71
N ARG A 282 18.18 -3.32 1.22
CA ARG A 282 18.55 -3.04 -0.17
C ARG A 282 19.95 -3.55 -0.50
N ARG A 283 20.94 -3.27 0.36
CA ARG A 283 22.31 -3.77 0.18
C ARG A 283 22.32 -5.30 0.17
N LYS A 284 21.62 -5.93 1.12
CA LYS A 284 21.47 -7.39 1.18
C LYS A 284 20.83 -7.95 -0.09
N PHE A 285 19.81 -7.29 -0.64
CA PHE A 285 19.16 -7.73 -1.87
C PHE A 285 20.05 -7.57 -3.10
N ASN A 286 20.83 -6.49 -3.20
CA ASN A 286 21.79 -6.31 -4.28
C ASN A 286 22.91 -7.37 -4.26
N GLU A 287 23.42 -7.70 -3.07
CA GLU A 287 24.36 -8.80 -2.88
C GLU A 287 23.75 -10.14 -3.37
N PHE A 288 22.47 -10.38 -3.11
CA PHE A 288 21.76 -11.57 -3.58
C PHE A 288 21.62 -11.62 -5.10
N LEU A 289 21.27 -10.51 -5.75
CA LEU A 289 21.17 -10.44 -7.21
C LEU A 289 22.53 -10.67 -7.88
N GLN A 290 23.60 -10.14 -7.29
CA GLN A 290 24.95 -10.39 -7.77
C GLN A 290 25.35 -11.86 -7.62
N PHE A 291 25.00 -12.48 -6.49
CA PHE A 291 25.16 -13.92 -6.30
C PHE A 291 24.41 -14.72 -7.37
N LEU A 292 23.13 -14.41 -7.62
CA LEU A 292 22.33 -15.07 -8.66
C LEU A 292 22.90 -14.89 -10.07
N LYS A 293 23.48 -13.72 -10.37
CA LYS A 293 24.13 -13.46 -11.65
C LYS A 293 25.33 -14.37 -11.86
N SER A 294 26.20 -14.51 -10.85
CA SER A 294 27.33 -15.44 -10.90
C SER A 294 26.86 -16.90 -10.97
N PHE A 295 25.79 -17.23 -10.26
CA PHE A 295 25.17 -18.55 -10.30
C PHE A 295 24.65 -18.92 -11.69
N ALA A 296 23.89 -18.03 -12.33
CA ALA A 296 23.44 -18.21 -13.71
C ALA A 296 24.61 -18.38 -14.69
N ASN A 297 25.66 -17.57 -14.56
CA ASN A 297 26.87 -17.70 -15.39
C ASN A 297 27.54 -19.07 -15.23
N ASN A 298 27.61 -19.59 -14.02
CA ASN A 298 28.22 -20.90 -13.76
C ASN A 298 27.33 -22.05 -14.26
N LEU A 299 26.01 -21.95 -14.13
CA LEU A 299 25.05 -22.91 -14.73
C LEU A 299 25.16 -22.97 -16.26
N LYS A 300 25.38 -21.81 -16.92
CA LYS A 300 25.57 -21.75 -18.38
C LYS A 300 26.74 -22.59 -18.88
N ARG A 301 27.73 -22.85 -18.02
CA ARG A 301 28.90 -23.68 -18.33
C ARG A 301 28.60 -25.18 -18.21
N ASN A 302 27.33 -25.56 -18.07
CA ASN A 302 26.86 -26.93 -17.90
C ASN A 302 27.48 -27.63 -16.68
N VAL A 303 27.69 -26.85 -15.61
CA VAL A 303 28.23 -27.32 -14.33
C VAL A 303 27.06 -27.71 -13.42
N SER A 304 27.25 -28.70 -12.54
CA SER A 304 26.19 -29.11 -11.60
C SER A 304 25.73 -27.93 -10.73
N PRO A 305 24.45 -27.87 -10.31
CA PRO A 305 23.93 -26.79 -9.49
C PRO A 305 24.71 -26.56 -8.19
N GLU A 306 25.19 -27.62 -7.56
CA GLU A 306 25.99 -27.57 -6.33
C GLU A 306 27.34 -26.90 -6.58
N GLN A 307 28.04 -27.33 -7.63
CA GLN A 307 29.32 -26.76 -8.01
C GLN A 307 29.16 -25.31 -8.50
N ALA A 308 28.08 -25.00 -9.23
CA ALA A 308 27.77 -23.66 -9.66
C ALA A 308 27.50 -22.74 -8.46
N PHE A 309 26.78 -23.22 -7.45
CA PHE A 309 26.50 -22.48 -6.21
C PHE A 309 27.79 -22.20 -5.43
N LEU A 310 28.66 -23.20 -5.29
CA LEU A 310 29.97 -23.06 -4.63
C LEU A 310 30.89 -22.08 -5.37
N LYS A 311 31.03 -22.22 -6.68
CA LYS A 311 31.84 -21.30 -7.52
C LYS A 311 31.32 -19.86 -7.44
N SER A 312 30.01 -19.67 -7.32
CA SER A 312 29.40 -18.35 -7.23
C SER A 312 29.70 -17.66 -5.90
N TYR A 313 29.72 -18.43 -4.81
CA TYR A 313 30.13 -17.90 -3.51
C TYR A 313 31.62 -17.55 -3.47
N THR A 314 32.50 -18.40 -4.02
CA THR A 314 33.94 -18.11 -4.02
C THR A 314 34.28 -16.89 -4.86
N GLN A 315 33.66 -16.73 -6.03
CA GLN A 315 33.83 -15.56 -6.91
C GLN A 315 33.37 -14.25 -6.24
N ASN A 316 32.31 -14.28 -5.44
CA ASN A 316 31.71 -13.09 -4.84
C ASN A 316 32.07 -12.91 -3.35
N LYS A 317 33.02 -13.69 -2.81
CA LYS A 317 33.34 -13.74 -1.37
C LYS A 317 33.59 -12.36 -0.75
N ASN A 318 34.27 -11.47 -1.47
CA ASN A 318 34.60 -10.13 -0.99
C ASN A 318 33.42 -9.14 -1.08
N GLN A 319 32.41 -9.43 -1.89
CA GLN A 319 31.25 -8.57 -2.13
C GLN A 319 30.05 -8.97 -1.26
N LEU A 320 29.97 -10.23 -0.86
CA LEU A 320 28.92 -10.77 0.02
C LEU A 320 29.23 -10.48 1.49
N VAL A 321 28.98 -9.25 1.96
CA VAL A 321 29.21 -8.91 3.37
C VAL A 321 28.06 -9.41 4.24
N LEU A 322 26.82 -9.08 3.88
CA LEU A 322 25.61 -9.39 4.66
C LEU A 322 25.08 -10.80 4.42
N LEU A 323 25.38 -11.37 3.25
CA LEU A 323 24.96 -12.73 2.88
C LEU A 323 26.03 -13.81 3.12
N SER A 324 27.24 -13.43 3.53
CA SER A 324 28.33 -14.37 3.78
C SER A 324 27.92 -15.48 4.73
N GLN A 325 27.39 -15.12 5.90
CA GLN A 325 27.04 -16.07 6.95
C GLN A 325 25.94 -17.06 6.55
N PRO A 326 24.76 -16.64 6.04
CA PRO A 326 23.72 -17.59 5.63
C PRO A 326 24.14 -18.46 4.43
N ILE A 327 24.91 -17.93 3.47
CA ILE A 327 25.38 -18.74 2.34
C ILE A 327 26.47 -19.72 2.81
N LYS A 328 27.38 -19.30 3.70
CA LYS A 328 28.47 -20.13 4.20
C LYS A 328 27.96 -21.28 5.07
N SER A 329 26.96 -21.06 5.93
CA SER A 329 26.36 -22.13 6.75
C SER A 329 25.76 -23.23 5.87
N GLN A 330 25.06 -22.84 4.80
CA GLN A 330 24.50 -23.75 3.82
C GLN A 330 25.57 -24.48 3.00
N LEU A 331 26.63 -23.78 2.58
CA LEU A 331 27.75 -24.40 1.87
C LEU A 331 28.49 -25.43 2.72
N SER A 332 28.71 -25.17 4.01
CA SER A 332 29.36 -26.16 4.88
C SER A 332 28.54 -27.44 5.02
N ARG A 333 27.20 -27.34 5.00
CA ARG A 333 26.33 -28.52 5.06
C ARG A 333 26.41 -29.32 3.76
N LEU A 334 26.42 -28.63 2.62
CA LEU A 334 26.53 -29.25 1.31
C LEU A 334 27.89 -29.94 1.11
N LEU A 335 28.99 -29.29 1.53
CA LEU A 335 30.35 -29.86 1.47
C LEU A 335 30.53 -31.08 2.39
N ASN A 336 29.80 -31.12 3.50
CA ASN A 336 29.80 -32.25 4.42
C ASN A 336 28.83 -33.37 3.98
N PHE A 337 28.20 -33.27 2.80
CA PHE A 337 27.18 -34.20 2.30
C PHE A 337 25.96 -34.37 3.23
N ASN A 338 25.71 -33.38 4.09
CA ASN A 338 24.63 -33.43 5.09
C ASN A 338 23.26 -32.99 4.53
N CYS A 339 23.21 -32.46 3.31
CA CYS A 339 21.95 -32.08 2.67
C CYS A 339 22.03 -32.10 1.14
N SER A 340 20.89 -32.31 0.49
CA SER A 340 20.72 -32.13 -0.96
C SER A 340 20.67 -30.65 -1.35
N PHE A 341 20.85 -30.34 -2.64
CA PHE A 341 20.72 -28.98 -3.16
C PHE A 341 19.34 -28.37 -2.86
N ASN A 342 18.27 -29.16 -3.00
CA ASN A 342 16.90 -28.70 -2.69
C ASN A 342 16.76 -28.35 -1.21
N GLU A 343 17.21 -29.22 -0.30
CA GLU A 343 17.19 -28.95 1.14
C GLU A 343 18.01 -27.71 1.50
N MET A 344 19.18 -27.55 0.87
CA MET A 344 20.02 -26.36 1.04
C MET A 344 19.28 -25.08 0.65
N VAL A 345 18.58 -25.08 -0.48
CA VAL A 345 17.75 -23.96 -0.93
C VAL A 345 16.58 -23.71 0.03
N GLN A 346 15.96 -24.75 0.60
CA GLN A 346 14.92 -24.61 1.63
C GLN A 346 15.46 -23.97 2.92
N PHE A 347 16.63 -24.38 3.40
CA PHE A 347 17.26 -23.75 4.56
C PHE A 347 17.64 -22.29 4.29
N LEU A 348 18.14 -21.98 3.09
CA LEU A 348 18.45 -20.61 2.68
C LEU A 348 17.20 -19.72 2.70
N LYS A 349 16.04 -20.25 2.26
CA LYS A 349 14.75 -19.53 2.34
C LYS A 349 14.38 -19.19 3.78
N LEU A 350 14.56 -20.13 4.72
CA LEU A 350 14.27 -19.94 6.14
C LEU A 350 15.19 -18.87 6.76
N GLU A 351 16.47 -18.85 6.41
CA GLU A 351 17.43 -17.87 6.93
C GLU A 351 17.22 -16.46 6.37
N LEU A 352 16.82 -16.33 5.10
CA LEU A 352 16.62 -15.03 4.47
C LEU A 352 15.33 -14.32 4.93
N LYS A 353 14.33 -15.06 5.43
CA LYS A 353 13.04 -14.62 6.03
C LYS A 353 12.13 -13.74 5.18
N SER A 354 12.64 -13.06 4.15
CA SER A 354 11.89 -12.11 3.33
C SER A 354 11.26 -12.81 2.12
N ILE A 355 9.97 -12.53 1.90
CA ILE A 355 9.10 -13.15 0.88
C ILE A 355 9.74 -13.06 -0.51
N ARG A 356 10.51 -12.01 -0.79
CA ARG A 356 11.14 -11.77 -2.10
C ARG A 356 12.17 -12.82 -2.45
N TYR A 357 13.05 -13.15 -1.53
CA TYR A 357 14.05 -14.21 -1.73
C TYR A 357 13.34 -15.55 -1.92
N ILE A 358 12.32 -15.82 -1.10
CA ILE A 358 11.54 -17.06 -1.15
C ILE A 358 10.90 -17.25 -2.53
N VAL A 359 10.26 -16.22 -3.08
CA VAL A 359 9.64 -16.28 -4.41
C VAL A 359 10.68 -16.56 -5.49
N ILE A 360 11.80 -15.85 -5.50
CA ILE A 360 12.86 -16.04 -6.50
C ILE A 360 13.48 -17.44 -6.37
N LEU A 361 13.82 -17.86 -5.16
CA LEU A 361 14.43 -19.16 -4.90
C LEU A 361 13.50 -20.33 -5.20
N ASN A 362 12.19 -20.19 -4.92
CA ASN A 362 11.19 -21.20 -5.29
C ASN A 362 11.15 -21.41 -6.80
N VAL A 363 11.25 -20.33 -7.58
CA VAL A 363 11.23 -20.41 -9.04
C VAL A 363 12.54 -21.01 -9.56
N ILE A 364 13.69 -20.58 -9.01
CA ILE A 364 15.00 -21.09 -9.40
C ILE A 364 15.14 -22.60 -9.09
N GLU A 365 14.68 -23.05 -7.93
CA GLU A 365 14.68 -24.48 -7.55
C GLU A 365 13.91 -25.31 -8.58
N LYS A 366 12.72 -24.84 -9.00
CA LYS A 366 11.92 -25.50 -10.05
C LYS A 366 12.65 -25.52 -11.39
N PHE A 367 13.25 -24.42 -11.80
CA PHE A 367 13.98 -24.34 -13.08
C PHE A 367 15.13 -25.34 -13.12
N ILE A 368 15.91 -25.39 -12.04
CA ILE A 368 17.07 -26.29 -11.95
C ILE A 368 16.64 -27.75 -12.01
N ALA A 369 15.53 -28.09 -11.32
CA ALA A 369 14.97 -29.43 -11.33
C ALA A 369 14.53 -29.87 -12.74
N GLU A 370 14.01 -28.95 -13.54
CA GLU A 370 13.65 -29.17 -14.94
C GLU A 370 14.88 -29.28 -15.85
N ASN A 371 15.74 -28.26 -15.88
CA ASN A 371 17.01 -28.29 -16.62
C ASN A 371 17.98 -27.20 -16.16
N ALA A 372 19.10 -27.60 -15.55
CA ALA A 372 20.13 -26.70 -15.03
C ALA A 372 20.77 -25.78 -16.09
N TYR A 373 20.97 -26.26 -17.32
CA TYR A 373 21.60 -25.48 -18.39
C TYR A 373 20.68 -24.36 -18.89
N TYR A 374 19.43 -24.71 -19.28
CA TYR A 374 18.45 -23.73 -19.75
C TYR A 374 17.96 -22.79 -18.64
N SER A 375 18.06 -23.20 -17.37
CA SER A 375 17.80 -22.34 -16.21
C SER A 375 18.64 -21.07 -16.23
N SER A 376 19.87 -21.12 -16.75
CA SER A 376 20.75 -19.95 -16.80
C SER A 376 20.10 -18.76 -17.52
N GLU A 377 19.59 -18.98 -18.74
CA GLU A 377 18.92 -17.94 -19.53
C GLU A 377 17.70 -17.38 -18.78
N LYS A 378 16.92 -18.27 -18.17
CA LYS A 378 15.71 -17.89 -17.43
C LYS A 378 15.99 -17.13 -16.14
N ILE A 379 17.10 -17.43 -15.46
CA ILE A 379 17.57 -16.63 -14.33
C ILE A 379 17.97 -15.23 -14.82
N PHE A 380 18.61 -15.09 -15.98
CA PHE A 380 18.88 -13.77 -16.55
C PHE A 380 17.59 -13.00 -16.88
N ASP A 381 16.58 -13.66 -17.43
CA ASP A 381 15.26 -13.06 -17.68
C ASP A 381 14.60 -12.57 -16.37
N ILE A 382 14.75 -13.29 -15.26
CA ILE A 382 14.29 -12.83 -13.94
C ILE A 382 15.08 -11.60 -13.49
N LEU A 383 16.40 -11.61 -13.63
CA LEU A 383 17.28 -10.51 -13.21
C LEU A 383 17.00 -9.22 -14.00
N THR A 384 16.66 -9.32 -15.29
CA THR A 384 16.28 -8.16 -16.12
C THR A 384 14.92 -7.58 -15.70
N ILE A 385 13.94 -8.42 -15.35
CA ILE A 385 12.66 -7.92 -14.79
C ILE A 385 12.88 -7.23 -13.45
N ILE A 386 13.68 -7.83 -12.57
CA ILE A 386 14.01 -7.24 -11.28
C ILE A 386 14.70 -5.88 -11.46
N SER A 387 15.65 -5.77 -12.40
CA SER A 387 16.33 -4.49 -12.66
C SER A 387 15.36 -3.42 -13.18
N LYS A 388 14.41 -3.79 -14.05
CA LYS A 388 13.34 -2.90 -14.51
C LYS A 388 12.48 -2.40 -13.34
N HIS A 389 12.06 -3.28 -12.42
CA HIS A 389 11.30 -2.89 -11.23
C HIS A 389 12.12 -2.03 -10.26
N GLN A 390 13.40 -2.35 -10.05
CA GLN A 390 14.32 -1.53 -9.25
C GLN A 390 14.51 -0.13 -9.85
N ASN A 391 14.53 0.00 -11.17
CA ASN A 391 14.58 1.31 -11.82
C ASN A 391 13.32 2.15 -11.55
N LEU A 392 12.15 1.53 -11.49
CA LEU A 392 10.91 2.20 -11.10
C LEU A 392 10.94 2.61 -9.62
N GLU A 393 11.47 1.76 -8.75
CA GLU A 393 11.66 2.08 -7.32
C GLU A 393 12.68 3.22 -7.13
N ASN A 394 13.79 3.22 -7.86
CA ASN A 394 14.77 4.30 -7.82
C ASN A 394 14.15 5.64 -8.23
N LYS A 395 13.27 5.65 -9.24
CA LYS A 395 12.53 6.86 -9.62
C LYS A 395 11.63 7.36 -8.50
N LEU A 396 10.93 6.46 -7.79
CA LEU A 396 10.15 6.82 -6.61
C LEU A 396 11.03 7.48 -5.53
N GLU A 397 12.18 6.88 -5.23
CA GLU A 397 13.12 7.40 -4.23
C GLU A 397 13.66 8.78 -4.62
N ILE A 398 13.99 8.99 -5.90
CA ILE A 398 14.44 10.29 -6.40
C ILE A 398 13.36 11.35 -6.19
N ILE A 399 12.10 11.05 -6.49
CA ILE A 399 10.99 11.98 -6.28
C ILE A 399 10.83 12.32 -4.79
N ILE A 400 10.84 11.31 -3.90
CA ILE A 400 10.74 11.51 -2.45
C ILE A 400 11.93 12.33 -1.92
N LYS A 401 13.15 12.04 -2.40
CA LYS A 401 14.35 12.81 -2.07
C LYS A 401 14.26 14.26 -2.56
N GLY A 402 13.69 14.50 -3.74
CA GLY A 402 13.46 15.85 -4.26
C GLY A 402 12.48 16.65 -3.39
N GLU A 403 11.44 16.01 -2.86
CA GLU A 403 10.49 16.66 -1.95
C GLU A 403 11.08 16.88 -0.54
N LYS A 404 12.19 16.21 -0.18
CA LYS A 404 12.82 16.26 1.15
C LYS A 404 13.05 17.69 1.66
N PHE A 405 13.62 18.55 0.81
CA PHE A 405 13.92 19.93 1.17
C PHE A 405 12.64 20.72 1.53
N LYS A 406 11.61 20.63 0.69
CA LYS A 406 10.32 21.32 0.93
C LYS A 406 9.71 20.89 2.25
N VAL A 407 9.76 19.60 2.56
CA VAL A 407 9.20 19.10 3.83
C VAL A 407 9.94 19.69 5.02
N PHE A 408 11.28 19.68 5.01
CA PHE A 408 12.05 20.25 6.12
C PHE A 408 11.75 21.74 6.27
N PHE A 409 11.69 22.48 5.16
CA PHE A 409 11.32 23.88 5.17
C PHE A 409 9.95 24.10 5.82
N PHE A 410 8.91 23.38 5.39
CA PHE A 410 7.56 23.50 5.96
C PHE A 410 7.47 23.02 7.41
N ILE A 411 8.18 21.95 7.76
CA ILE A 411 8.21 21.40 9.11
C ILE A 411 8.76 22.46 10.09
N PHE A 412 9.81 23.20 9.75
CA PHE A 412 10.36 24.24 10.63
C PHE A 412 9.57 25.55 10.59
N LEU A 413 9.01 25.92 9.42
CA LEU A 413 8.21 27.13 9.27
C LEU A 413 6.88 27.06 10.05
N LEU A 414 6.21 25.92 10.04
CA LEU A 414 4.88 25.74 10.61
C LEU A 414 4.81 26.02 12.13
N PRO A 415 5.68 25.44 12.99
CA PRO A 415 5.73 25.76 14.41
C PRO A 415 6.02 27.23 14.70
N ILE A 416 6.88 27.88 13.91
CA ILE A 416 7.23 29.29 14.08
C ILE A 416 6.00 30.16 13.82
N LEU A 417 5.34 29.96 12.67
CA LEU A 417 4.16 30.75 12.29
C LEU A 417 3.01 30.54 13.27
N ILE A 418 2.65 29.28 13.55
CA ILE A 418 1.52 29.00 14.44
C ILE A 418 1.85 29.43 15.87
N GLY A 419 3.07 29.19 16.34
CA GLY A 419 3.51 29.63 17.67
C GLY A 419 3.43 31.14 17.81
N ALA A 420 3.98 31.90 16.86
CA ALA A 420 3.90 33.35 16.86
C ALA A 420 2.45 33.84 16.81
N ILE A 421 1.67 33.43 15.80
CA ILE A 421 0.27 33.88 15.62
C ILE A 421 -0.58 33.54 16.85
N SER A 422 -0.41 32.36 17.43
CA SER A 422 -1.17 31.96 18.63
C SER A 422 -0.73 32.70 19.89
N GLY A 423 0.55 33.07 20.01
CA GLY A 423 1.01 33.99 21.06
C GLY A 423 0.40 35.38 20.94
N MET A 424 -0.06 35.77 19.75
CA MET A 424 -0.80 37.02 19.54
C MET A 424 -2.28 36.98 19.90
N PHE A 425 -2.79 35.85 20.37
CA PHE A 425 -4.20 35.70 20.70
C PHE A 425 -4.76 36.78 21.64
N PRO A 426 -4.11 37.17 22.76
CA PRO A 426 -4.64 38.20 23.66
C PRO A 426 -4.86 39.55 22.97
N PHE A 427 -3.97 39.94 22.06
CA PHE A 427 -4.08 41.18 21.30
C PHE A 427 -5.31 41.19 20.38
N PHE A 428 -5.60 40.06 19.73
CA PHE A 428 -6.77 39.95 18.87
C PHE A 428 -8.08 39.98 19.66
N VAL A 429 -8.10 39.39 20.86
CA VAL A 429 -9.26 39.49 21.78
C VAL A 429 -9.57 40.95 22.10
N LEU A 430 -8.56 41.76 22.41
CA LEU A 430 -8.74 43.20 22.67
C LEU A 430 -9.34 43.96 21.50
N ILE A 431 -8.86 43.66 20.29
CA ILE A 431 -9.37 44.29 19.07
C ILE A 431 -10.83 43.87 18.83
N THR A 432 -11.14 42.58 18.94
CA THR A 432 -12.50 42.09 18.66
C THR A 432 -13.53 42.58 19.66
N GLU A 433 -13.11 42.84 20.90
CA GLU A 433 -14.00 43.27 21.97
C GLU A 433 -14.05 44.81 22.13
N ASN A 434 -13.34 45.57 21.28
CA ASN A 434 -13.33 47.03 21.23
C ASN A 434 -13.08 47.70 22.60
N ILE A 435 -12.03 47.27 23.30
CA ILE A 435 -11.74 47.77 24.65
C ILE A 435 -10.79 48.97 24.56
N ASP A 436 -11.28 50.13 25.00
CA ASP A 436 -10.46 51.34 25.11
C ASP A 436 -9.43 51.18 26.23
N ILE A 437 -8.15 51.30 25.88
CA ILE A 437 -7.03 51.16 26.81
C ILE A 437 -6.94 52.43 27.67
N ASN A 438 -7.61 52.42 28.83
CA ASN A 438 -7.44 53.43 29.88
C ASN A 438 -6.54 52.88 31.00
N ASN A 439 -5.46 53.61 31.31
CA ASN A 439 -4.26 53.14 32.03
C ASN A 439 -4.42 52.53 33.43
N ASN A 440 -5.61 52.53 34.06
CA ASN A 440 -5.76 52.15 35.47
C ASN A 440 -6.61 50.90 35.75
N THR A 441 -7.27 50.28 34.76
CA THR A 441 -8.09 49.04 34.96
C THR A 441 -7.60 47.81 34.21
N ILE A 442 -6.53 47.97 33.40
CA ILE A 442 -6.04 47.01 32.40
C ILE A 442 -5.82 45.59 32.96
N LEU A 443 -5.12 45.46 34.09
CA LEU A 443 -4.72 44.12 34.58
C LEU A 443 -5.91 43.28 35.12
N SER A 444 -6.92 43.94 35.70
CA SER A 444 -8.09 43.24 36.26
C SER A 444 -9.13 42.88 35.20
N GLU A 445 -9.19 43.67 34.12
CA GLU A 445 -10.04 43.41 32.96
C GLU A 445 -9.41 42.34 32.05
N MET A 446 -8.10 42.35 31.84
CA MET A 446 -7.35 41.29 31.11
C MET A 446 -7.60 39.88 31.65
N ASN A 447 -7.54 39.70 32.99
CA ASN A 447 -7.81 38.42 33.64
C ASN A 447 -9.27 37.96 33.50
N LYS A 448 -10.21 38.88 33.22
CA LYS A 448 -11.61 38.54 32.92
C LYS A 448 -11.84 38.23 31.44
N LEU A 449 -11.05 38.83 30.54
CA LEU A 449 -11.18 38.73 29.08
C LEU A 449 -10.57 37.46 28.52
N VAL A 450 -9.38 37.08 28.99
CA VAL A 450 -8.69 35.87 28.54
C VAL A 450 -8.65 34.86 29.69
N SER A 451 -9.65 33.98 29.75
CA SER A 451 -9.62 32.89 30.72
C SER A 451 -8.39 32.00 30.45
N ILE A 452 -7.62 31.72 31.51
CA ILE A 452 -6.41 30.89 31.45
C ILE A 452 -6.72 29.53 30.80
N ASP A 453 -7.92 28.99 31.07
CA ASP A 453 -8.41 27.75 30.47
C ASP A 453 -8.53 27.82 28.94
N TYR A 454 -8.95 28.97 28.39
CA TYR A 454 -9.07 29.17 26.94
C TYR A 454 -7.68 29.19 26.28
N LEU A 455 -6.73 29.91 26.88
CA LEU A 455 -5.33 29.93 26.42
C LEU A 455 -4.69 28.55 26.44
N ILE A 456 -4.87 27.78 27.53
CA ILE A 456 -4.33 26.42 27.66
C ILE A 456 -4.90 25.53 26.55
N ILE A 457 -6.21 25.60 26.28
CA ILE A 457 -6.86 24.77 25.28
C ILE A 457 -6.41 25.14 23.86
N ILE A 458 -6.31 26.43 23.53
CA ILE A 458 -5.74 26.87 22.24
C ILE A 458 -4.33 26.32 22.07
N PHE A 459 -3.49 26.49 23.10
CA PHE A 459 -2.10 26.05 23.09
C PHE A 459 -2.01 24.55 22.77
N PHE A 460 -2.78 23.71 23.47
CA PHE A 460 -2.77 22.26 23.24
C PHE A 460 -3.34 21.85 21.88
N VAL A 461 -4.39 22.52 21.40
CA VAL A 461 -4.99 22.23 20.09
C VAL A 461 -3.98 22.51 18.97
N LEU A 462 -3.34 23.67 19.02
CA LEU A 462 -2.37 24.07 18.00
C LEU A 462 -1.09 23.24 18.09
N LEU A 463 -0.57 22.98 19.29
CA LEU A 463 0.57 22.07 19.49
C LEU A 463 0.27 20.68 18.93
N SER A 464 -0.91 20.12 19.23
CA SER A 464 -1.34 18.82 18.71
C SER A 464 -1.39 18.81 17.19
N SER A 465 -1.90 19.89 16.58
CA SER A 465 -1.95 20.02 15.12
C SER A 465 -0.55 20.02 14.48
N VAL A 466 0.42 20.71 15.09
CA VAL A 466 1.84 20.74 14.66
C VAL A 466 2.49 19.35 14.80
N ILE A 467 2.19 18.63 15.89
CA ILE A 467 2.73 17.28 16.09
C ILE A 467 2.18 16.31 15.02
N ILE A 468 0.87 16.37 14.76
CA ILE A 468 0.21 15.52 13.76
C ILE A 468 0.82 15.76 12.38
N THR A 469 0.93 17.02 11.94
CA THR A 469 1.49 17.37 10.62
C THR A 469 2.93 16.92 10.48
N SER A 470 3.76 17.24 11.48
CA SER A 470 5.17 16.90 11.49
C SER A 470 5.39 15.39 11.40
N ASN A 471 4.58 14.61 12.13
CA ASN A 471 4.64 13.15 12.05
C ASN A 471 4.32 12.64 10.63
N TYR A 472 3.24 13.11 10.01
CA TYR A 472 2.89 12.71 8.64
C TYR A 472 3.94 13.14 7.61
N PHE A 473 4.48 14.35 7.73
CA PHE A 473 5.50 14.87 6.83
C PHE A 473 6.82 14.08 6.95
N LEU A 474 7.25 13.75 8.18
CA LEU A 474 8.41 12.87 8.41
C LEU A 474 8.18 11.43 7.96
N ASN A 475 6.93 10.95 7.98
CA ASN A 475 6.56 9.66 7.42
C ASN A 475 6.67 9.62 5.89
N ILE A 476 6.41 10.72 5.18
CA ILE A 476 6.56 10.80 3.72
C ILE A 476 8.02 10.61 3.29
N ILE A 477 8.96 11.24 3.99
CA ILE A 477 10.40 11.13 3.69
C ILE A 477 11.01 9.83 4.24
N ASN A 478 10.29 9.12 5.11
CA ASN A 478 10.81 7.99 5.87
C ASN A 478 12.10 8.33 6.64
N HIS A 479 12.11 9.46 7.36
CA HIS A 479 13.27 9.86 8.16
C HIS A 479 13.47 8.89 9.33
N GLN A 480 14.72 8.51 9.65
CA GLN A 480 15.00 7.53 10.70
C GLN A 480 14.75 8.08 12.11
N ASN A 481 15.22 9.30 12.39
CA ASN A 481 15.12 9.92 13.72
C ASN A 481 13.90 10.84 13.84
N LYS A 482 12.69 10.31 13.56
CA LYS A 482 11.43 11.06 13.68
C LYS A 482 11.20 11.69 15.07
N PRO A 483 11.38 10.97 16.20
CA PRO A 483 11.02 11.52 17.50
C PRO A 483 11.90 12.70 17.91
N LEU A 484 13.20 12.67 17.56
CA LEU A 484 14.13 13.75 17.85
C LEU A 484 13.73 15.03 17.12
N ILE A 485 13.38 14.93 15.82
CA ILE A 485 12.92 16.11 15.07
C ILE A 485 11.63 16.65 15.67
N ILE A 486 10.65 15.80 15.99
CA ILE A 486 9.39 16.22 16.61
C ILE A 486 9.66 16.97 17.94
N PHE A 487 10.59 16.49 18.76
CA PHE A 487 10.98 17.18 19.99
C PHE A 487 11.55 18.57 19.75
N ILE A 488 12.45 18.73 18.78
CA ILE A 488 12.99 20.05 18.40
C ILE A 488 11.87 20.99 17.96
N LEU A 489 10.89 20.50 17.19
CA LEU A 489 9.78 21.32 16.71
C LEU A 489 8.84 21.75 17.82
N ILE A 490 8.63 20.90 18.81
CA ILE A 490 7.89 21.26 20.03
C ILE A 490 8.61 22.41 20.74
N LEU A 491 9.94 22.32 20.93
CA LEU A 491 10.71 23.42 21.53
C LEU A 491 10.62 24.72 20.72
N VAL A 492 10.73 24.64 19.40
CA VAL A 492 10.59 25.81 18.51
C VAL A 492 9.20 26.44 18.64
N PHE A 493 8.14 25.62 18.69
CA PHE A 493 6.78 26.10 18.93
C PHE A 493 6.65 26.82 20.28
N PHE A 494 7.14 26.21 21.37
CA PHE A 494 7.11 26.81 22.70
C PHE A 494 7.83 28.16 22.73
N LEU A 495 9.02 28.24 22.13
CA LEU A 495 9.80 29.48 22.06
C LEU A 495 9.06 30.56 21.26
N ALA A 496 8.53 30.24 20.08
CA ALA A 496 7.79 31.18 19.25
C ALA A 496 6.51 31.68 19.95
N PHE A 497 5.80 30.78 20.64
CA PHE A 497 4.62 31.13 21.41
C PHE A 497 4.94 32.06 22.58
N LEU A 498 5.90 31.69 23.43
CA LEU A 498 6.26 32.46 24.61
C LEU A 498 6.82 33.84 24.25
N THR A 499 7.70 33.91 23.24
CA THR A 499 8.27 35.20 22.80
C THR A 499 7.19 36.14 22.28
N SER A 500 6.28 35.65 21.43
CA SER A 500 5.17 36.46 20.93
C SER A 500 4.20 36.87 22.04
N PHE A 501 3.87 35.95 22.95
CA PHE A 501 2.97 36.21 24.06
C PHE A 501 3.55 37.26 25.02
N MET A 502 4.81 37.12 25.43
CA MET A 502 5.48 38.08 26.31
C MET A 502 5.60 39.46 25.67
N ASN A 503 5.95 39.54 24.38
CA ASN A 503 6.03 40.82 23.67
C ASN A 503 4.68 41.54 23.64
N ILE A 504 3.58 40.79 23.45
CA ILE A 504 2.25 41.37 23.43
C ILE A 504 1.78 41.77 24.83
N MET A 505 2.03 40.93 25.84
CA MET A 505 1.76 41.28 27.22
C MET A 505 2.60 42.46 27.74
N SER A 506 3.75 42.75 27.10
CA SER A 506 4.54 43.95 27.40
C SER A 506 4.09 45.20 26.64
N PHE A 507 3.36 45.02 25.54
CA PHE A 507 2.83 46.09 24.71
C PHE A 507 1.48 46.61 25.23
N ILE A 508 0.65 45.66 25.69
CA ILE A 508 -0.57 45.90 26.47
C ILE A 508 -0.17 46.43 27.85
#